data_AF-A0A7S3MIH0-F1
#
_entry.id   AF-A0A7S3MIH0-F1
#
_cell.length_a   1.000
_cell.length_b   1.000
_cell.length_c   1.000
_cell.angle_alpha   90.00
_cell.angle_beta   90.00
_cell.angle_gamma   90.00
#
_symmetry.space_group_name_H-M   'P 1'
#
loop_
_entity.id
_entity.type
_entity.pdbx_description
1 polymer ?
#
loop_
_entity_poly.entity_id
_entity_poly.type
_entity_poly.pdbx_seq_one_letter_code
_entity_poly.pdbx_strand_id
1 'polypeptide(L)'
;ASASSAAETKLGLQDVKEGKIVLTIELQEFEKKKEIWDMSEEEKVEFGTARKEVGSQLLKAGRYELALQKYKKVGEAFSFVDNYKEENKGKAKALKQACELNKSAVYLKLQDWTEAKNTCNSILKDDKENIKAIFRRAQAQLHLKNFQDCMNDCKKVVELDSQNKEARALLK
;
A
#
# COMPACT_ATOMS: atom_id res chain seq x y z
N ALA A 1 8.73 14.62 -14.70
CA ALA A 1 7.65 14.63 -13.70
C ALA A 1 6.34 14.67 -14.46
N SER A 2 5.60 13.56 -14.53
CA SER A 2 4.38 13.50 -15.35
C SER A 2 3.27 14.32 -14.70
N ALA A 3 2.76 15.29 -15.45
CA ALA A 3 1.61 16.14 -15.14
C ALA A 3 0.28 15.37 -15.12
N SER A 4 0.19 14.24 -14.41
CA SER A 4 -1.09 13.52 -14.23
C SER A 4 -1.86 13.94 -12.97
N SER A 5 -1.32 14.86 -12.17
CA SER A 5 -1.88 15.22 -10.85
C SER A 5 -3.00 16.26 -10.88
N ALA A 6 -3.24 16.95 -12.00
CA ALA A 6 -4.13 18.13 -12.03
C ALA A 6 -5.54 17.86 -12.57
N ALA A 7 -5.79 16.72 -13.22
CA ALA A 7 -7.11 16.40 -13.76
C ALA A 7 -8.04 15.85 -12.66
N GLU A 8 -8.88 16.72 -12.10
CA GLU A 8 -9.94 16.35 -11.16
C GLU A 8 -11.30 16.81 -11.67
N THR A 9 -12.07 15.87 -12.21
CA THR A 9 -13.38 16.15 -12.82
C THR A 9 -14.37 16.72 -11.81
N LYS A 10 -14.30 16.29 -10.55
CA LYS A 10 -15.18 16.83 -9.49
C LYS A 10 -14.88 18.29 -9.16
N LEU A 11 -13.68 18.76 -9.43
CA LEU A 11 -13.28 20.15 -9.24
C LEU A 11 -13.37 20.95 -10.56
N GLY A 12 -13.85 20.35 -11.65
CA GLY A 12 -13.92 20.98 -12.97
C GLY A 12 -12.56 21.24 -13.61
N LEU A 13 -11.51 20.54 -13.15
CA LEU A 13 -10.13 20.79 -13.57
C LEU A 13 -9.68 19.91 -14.76
N GLN A 14 -10.62 19.22 -15.43
CA GLN A 14 -10.25 18.28 -16.49
C GLN A 14 -9.54 18.92 -17.70
N ASP A 15 -9.84 20.19 -18.01
CA ASP A 15 -9.33 20.89 -19.21
C ASP A 15 -8.25 21.92 -18.90
N VAL A 16 -7.88 22.07 -17.62
CA VAL A 16 -6.92 23.07 -17.17
C VAL A 16 -5.51 22.52 -17.37
N LYS A 17 -4.82 23.04 -18.39
CA LYS A 17 -3.47 22.58 -18.77
C LYS A 17 -2.38 23.26 -17.95
N GLU A 18 -2.38 24.60 -17.88
CA GLU A 18 -1.42 25.40 -17.12
C GLU A 18 -2.07 26.73 -16.70
N GLY A 19 -1.82 27.18 -15.46
CA GLY A 19 -2.34 28.44 -14.94
C GLY A 19 -2.52 28.45 -13.42
N LYS A 20 -2.68 29.66 -12.85
CA LYS A 20 -3.04 29.82 -11.44
C LYS A 20 -4.52 29.47 -11.25
N ILE A 21 -4.80 28.41 -10.49
CA ILE A 21 -6.15 28.03 -10.09
C ILE A 21 -6.45 28.70 -8.74
N VAL A 22 -7.58 29.41 -8.65
CA VAL A 22 -8.09 29.98 -7.40
C VAL A 22 -9.31 29.17 -6.99
N LEU A 23 -9.21 28.48 -5.85
CA LEU A 23 -10.30 27.73 -5.24
C LEU A 23 -10.81 28.50 -4.03
N THR A 24 -12.10 28.83 -4.02
CA THR A 24 -12.77 29.34 -2.82
C THR A 24 -13.37 28.16 -2.08
N ILE A 25 -12.89 27.91 -0.87
CA ILE A 25 -13.32 26.79 -0.03
C ILE A 25 -14.04 27.37 1.18
N GLU A 26 -15.28 26.96 1.40
CA GLU A 26 -16.05 27.29 2.59
C GLU A 26 -16.21 26.05 3.46
N LEU A 27 -15.72 26.12 4.70
CA LEU A 27 -15.86 25.04 5.67
C LEU A 27 -17.26 25.11 6.31
N GLN A 28 -18.18 24.29 5.80
CA GLN A 28 -19.55 24.22 6.32
C GLN A 28 -19.60 23.55 7.70
N GLU A 29 -18.95 22.40 7.85
CA GLU A 29 -18.97 21.61 9.07
C GLU A 29 -17.60 20.93 9.26
N PHE A 30 -17.16 20.79 10.51
CA PHE A 30 -15.94 20.10 10.87
C PHE A 30 -16.13 19.29 12.14
N GLU A 31 -15.94 17.98 12.02
CA GLU A 31 -15.83 17.09 13.17
C GLU A 31 -14.36 16.75 13.41
N LYS A 32 -13.83 17.15 14.57
CA LYS A 32 -12.49 16.75 14.98
C LYS A 32 -12.50 15.26 15.33
N LYS A 33 -12.05 14.43 14.39
CA LYS A 33 -11.82 13.02 14.70
C LYS A 33 -10.73 12.90 15.76
N LYS A 34 -10.89 11.92 16.66
CA LYS A 34 -9.87 11.54 17.63
C LYS A 34 -8.55 11.27 16.91
N GLU A 35 -7.45 11.62 17.55
CA GLU A 35 -6.13 11.27 17.05
C GLU A 35 -5.90 9.77 17.21
N ILE A 36 -4.97 9.20 16.44
CA ILE A 36 -4.72 7.75 16.44
C ILE A 36 -4.40 7.23 17.86
N TRP A 37 -3.68 7.99 18.67
CA TRP A 37 -3.34 7.61 20.04
C TRP A 37 -4.54 7.63 21.00
N ASP A 38 -5.57 8.42 20.72
CA ASP A 38 -6.80 8.53 21.52
C ASP A 38 -7.90 7.53 21.10
N MET A 39 -7.68 6.77 20.03
CA MET A 39 -8.63 5.78 19.54
C MET A 39 -8.56 4.45 20.31
N SER A 40 -9.72 3.86 20.58
CA SER A 40 -9.83 2.46 21.04
C SER A 40 -9.33 1.47 19.97
N GLU A 41 -9.16 0.20 20.35
CA GLU A 41 -8.76 -0.85 19.40
C GLU A 41 -9.80 -1.02 18.28
N GLU A 42 -11.08 -0.98 18.64
CA GLU A 42 -12.22 -1.08 17.71
C GLU A 42 -12.24 0.11 16.74
N GLU A 43 -12.09 1.34 17.26
CA GLU A 43 -12.01 2.56 16.46
C GLU A 43 -10.82 2.52 15.49
N LYS A 44 -9.66 1.97 15.91
CA LYS A 44 -8.50 1.76 15.03
C LYS A 44 -8.77 0.74 13.93
N VAL A 45 -9.46 -0.35 14.23
CA VAL A 45 -9.87 -1.36 13.24
C VAL A 45 -10.82 -0.76 12.20
N GLU A 46 -11.81 0.01 12.63
CA GLU A 46 -12.72 0.72 11.73
C GLU A 46 -11.98 1.75 10.87
N PHE A 47 -11.14 2.58 11.50
CA PHE A 47 -10.29 3.54 10.82
C PHE A 47 -9.44 2.86 9.74
N GLY A 48 -8.74 1.78 10.10
CA GLY A 48 -7.89 1.05 9.17
C GLY A 48 -8.67 0.44 8.01
N THR A 49 -9.88 -0.07 8.27
CA THR A 49 -10.77 -0.65 7.25
C THR A 49 -11.21 0.43 6.26
N ALA A 50 -11.66 1.59 6.75
CA ALA A 50 -12.03 2.72 5.91
C ALA A 50 -10.85 3.22 5.07
N ARG A 51 -9.65 3.33 5.66
CA ARG A 51 -8.44 3.76 4.94
C ARG A 51 -7.97 2.75 3.91
N LYS A 52 -8.10 1.45 4.19
CA LYS A 52 -7.81 0.39 3.22
C LYS A 52 -8.71 0.51 1.99
N GLU A 53 -10.01 0.74 2.19
CA GLU A 53 -10.99 0.85 1.11
C GLU A 53 -10.69 2.08 0.23
N VAL A 54 -10.52 3.25 0.85
CA VAL A 54 -10.14 4.49 0.13
C VAL A 54 -8.80 4.32 -0.60
N GLY A 55 -7.80 3.70 0.05
CA GLY A 55 -6.51 3.42 -0.58
C GLY A 55 -6.65 2.50 -1.80
N SER A 56 -7.54 1.51 -1.74
CA SER A 56 -7.77 0.57 -2.83
C SER A 56 -8.46 1.23 -4.02
N GLN A 57 -9.39 2.15 -3.77
CA GLN A 57 -10.03 2.97 -4.80
C GLN A 57 -9.02 3.90 -5.47
N LEU A 58 -8.17 4.58 -4.69
CA LEU A 58 -7.10 5.44 -5.21
C LEU A 58 -6.08 4.66 -6.05
N LEU A 59 -5.72 3.45 -5.62
CA LEU A 59 -4.83 2.55 -6.37
C LEU A 59 -5.44 2.17 -7.72
N LYS A 60 -6.73 1.82 -7.75
CA LYS A 60 -7.46 1.54 -9.01
C LYS A 60 -7.54 2.76 -9.91
N ALA A 61 -7.68 3.95 -9.34
CA ALA A 61 -7.71 5.23 -10.05
C ALA A 61 -6.32 5.73 -10.48
N GLY A 62 -5.24 4.97 -10.24
CA GLY A 62 -3.87 5.38 -10.60
C GLY A 62 -3.27 6.48 -9.71
N ARG A 63 -3.94 6.86 -8.61
CA ARG A 63 -3.49 7.91 -7.70
C ARG A 63 -2.61 7.34 -6.60
N TYR A 64 -1.43 6.92 -7.00
CA TYR A 64 -0.52 6.11 -6.18
C TYR A 64 0.01 6.85 -4.95
N GLU A 65 0.38 8.12 -5.06
CA GLU A 65 0.88 8.90 -3.91
C GLU A 65 -0.18 9.07 -2.82
N LEU A 66 -1.43 9.35 -3.22
CA LEU A 66 -2.55 9.47 -2.29
C LEU A 66 -2.87 8.12 -1.64
N ALA A 67 -2.85 7.02 -2.42
CA ALA A 67 -3.04 5.67 -1.89
C ALA A 67 -1.96 5.33 -0.86
N LEU A 68 -0.69 5.67 -1.15
CA LEU A 68 0.44 5.47 -0.25
C LEU A 68 0.24 6.18 1.09
N GLN A 69 -0.20 7.45 1.07
CA GLN A 69 -0.50 8.19 2.28
C GLN A 69 -1.59 7.53 3.13
N LYS A 70 -2.61 6.93 2.51
CA LYS A 70 -3.65 6.20 3.26
C LYS A 70 -3.07 4.96 3.94
N TYR A 71 -2.28 4.15 3.22
CA TYR A 71 -1.70 2.94 3.80
C TYR A 71 -0.64 3.22 4.87
N LYS A 72 0.16 4.29 4.75
CA LYS A 72 1.11 4.70 5.80
C LYS A 72 0.41 4.99 7.14
N LYS A 73 -0.70 5.73 7.09
CA LYS A 73 -1.51 6.01 8.30
C LYS A 73 -2.10 4.74 8.94
N VAL A 74 -2.37 3.70 8.15
CA VAL A 74 -2.79 2.40 8.70
C VAL A 74 -1.63 1.71 9.42
N GLY A 75 -0.43 1.74 8.84
CA GLY A 75 0.78 1.20 9.50
C GLY A 75 1.06 1.87 10.84
N GLU A 76 0.90 3.20 10.93
CA GLU A 76 1.03 3.97 12.16
C GLU A 76 -0.03 3.55 13.22
N ALA A 77 -1.30 3.43 12.81
CA ALA A 77 -2.38 3.00 13.70
C ALA A 77 -2.18 1.58 14.29
N PHE A 78 -1.56 0.68 13.55
CA PHE A 78 -1.29 -0.71 13.99
C PHE A 78 0.19 -0.96 14.34
N SER A 79 0.93 0.08 14.71
CA SER A 79 2.32 -0.02 15.19
C SER A 79 2.43 -0.93 16.42
N PHE A 80 1.52 -0.80 17.38
CA PHE A 80 1.48 -1.58 18.63
C PHE A 80 0.42 -2.68 18.64
N VAL A 81 0.15 -3.29 17.48
CA VAL A 81 -0.90 -4.31 17.33
C VAL A 81 -0.68 -5.54 18.22
N ASP A 82 0.55 -5.83 18.63
CA ASP A 82 0.86 -6.96 19.49
C ASP A 82 0.30 -6.82 20.92
N ASN A 83 0.02 -5.58 21.34
CA ASN A 83 -0.54 -5.25 22.66
C ASN A 83 -2.08 -5.30 22.69
N TYR A 84 -2.72 -5.58 21.55
CA TYR A 84 -4.18 -5.59 21.46
C TYR A 84 -4.74 -6.84 22.14
N LYS A 85 -6.00 -6.77 22.58
CA LYS A 85 -6.74 -7.96 23.02
C LYS A 85 -6.83 -9.00 21.90
N GLU A 86 -6.75 -10.29 22.25
CA GLU A 86 -6.73 -11.39 21.26
C GLU A 86 -7.93 -11.35 20.29
N GLU A 87 -9.11 -10.90 20.74
CA GLU A 87 -10.30 -10.71 19.91
C GLU A 87 -10.08 -9.74 18.72
N ASN A 88 -9.36 -8.64 18.95
CA ASN A 88 -9.09 -7.60 17.95
C ASN A 88 -7.75 -7.79 17.24
N LYS A 89 -6.78 -8.41 17.91
CA LYS A 89 -5.40 -8.60 17.43
C LYS A 89 -5.35 -9.34 16.10
N GLY A 90 -6.12 -10.42 15.95
CA GLY A 90 -6.19 -11.17 14.68
C GLY A 90 -6.68 -10.30 13.52
N LYS A 91 -7.80 -9.59 13.72
CA LYS A 91 -8.39 -8.67 12.72
C LYS A 91 -7.42 -7.54 12.38
N ALA A 92 -6.80 -6.93 13.38
CA ALA A 92 -5.86 -5.83 13.21
C ALA A 92 -4.57 -6.28 12.48
N LYS A 93 -4.02 -7.46 12.79
CA LYS A 93 -2.87 -8.03 12.06
C LYS A 93 -3.21 -8.30 10.60
N ALA A 94 -4.33 -8.96 10.34
CA ALA A 94 -4.78 -9.23 8.97
C ALA A 94 -4.99 -7.93 8.16
N LEU A 95 -5.57 -6.90 8.80
CA LEU A 95 -5.79 -5.59 8.19
C LEU A 95 -4.47 -4.86 7.90
N LYS A 96 -3.55 -4.85 8.87
CA LYS A 96 -2.18 -4.31 8.69
C LYS A 96 -1.47 -5.01 7.55
N GLN A 97 -1.46 -6.35 7.52
CA GLN A 97 -0.81 -7.13 6.48
C GLN A 97 -1.42 -6.84 5.10
N ALA A 98 -2.76 -6.74 4.99
CA ALA A 98 -3.42 -6.39 3.74
C ALA A 98 -3.03 -4.98 3.25
N CYS A 99 -2.92 -4.00 4.16
CA CYS A 99 -2.50 -2.65 3.82
C CYS A 99 -1.02 -2.58 3.44
N GLU A 100 -0.14 -3.30 4.13
CA GLU A 100 1.28 -3.41 3.80
C GLU A 100 1.48 -4.07 2.42
N LEU A 101 0.70 -5.11 2.10
CA LEU A 101 0.68 -5.70 0.77
C LEU A 101 0.27 -4.66 -0.28
N ASN A 102 -0.81 -3.91 -0.07
CA ASN A 102 -1.21 -2.89 -1.03
C ASN A 102 -0.18 -1.76 -1.12
N LYS A 103 0.46 -1.40 -0.01
CA LYS A 103 1.57 -0.43 0.04
C LYS A 103 2.75 -0.88 -0.83
N SER A 104 3.14 -2.16 -0.77
CA SER A 104 4.22 -2.67 -1.64
C SER A 104 3.85 -2.62 -3.12
N ALA A 105 2.59 -2.91 -3.46
CA ALA A 105 2.11 -2.76 -4.83
C ALA A 105 2.15 -1.29 -5.31
N VAL A 106 1.77 -0.35 -4.43
CA VAL A 106 1.84 1.10 -4.71
C VAL A 106 3.29 1.53 -4.95
N TYR A 107 4.24 1.10 -4.11
CA TYR A 107 5.66 1.43 -4.31
C TYR A 107 6.21 0.89 -5.63
N LEU A 108 5.83 -0.33 -6.04
CA LEU A 108 6.18 -0.84 -7.37
C LEU A 108 5.60 0.03 -8.50
N LYS A 109 4.37 0.54 -8.36
CA LYS A 109 3.76 1.46 -9.35
C LYS A 109 4.45 2.81 -9.39
N LEU A 110 4.94 3.30 -8.25
CA LEU A 110 5.73 4.52 -8.13
C LEU A 110 7.20 4.33 -8.53
N GLN A 111 7.61 3.11 -8.88
CA GLN A 111 9.00 2.76 -9.18
C GLN A 111 9.97 3.00 -8.01
N ASP A 112 9.46 3.04 -6.78
CA ASP A 112 10.28 3.07 -5.57
C ASP A 112 10.62 1.63 -5.16
N TRP A 113 11.61 1.07 -5.86
CA TRP A 113 12.01 -0.32 -5.73
C TRP A 113 12.58 -0.64 -4.34
N THR A 114 13.29 0.32 -3.74
CA THR A 114 13.88 0.17 -2.41
C THR A 114 12.78 0.02 -1.37
N GLU A 115 11.79 0.92 -1.38
CA GLU A 115 10.69 0.85 -0.42
C GLU A 115 9.74 -0.31 -0.68
N ALA A 116 9.52 -0.71 -1.95
CA ALA A 116 8.78 -1.92 -2.28
C ALA A 116 9.44 -3.17 -1.66
N LYS A 117 10.77 -3.31 -1.83
CA LYS A 117 11.55 -4.41 -1.25
C LYS A 117 11.49 -4.40 0.28
N ASN A 118 11.70 -3.24 0.91
CA ASN A 118 11.67 -3.09 2.37
C ASN A 118 10.30 -3.44 2.95
N THR A 119 9.23 -2.98 2.30
CA THR A 119 7.85 -3.30 2.67
C THR A 119 7.59 -4.81 2.56
N CYS A 120 8.00 -5.45 1.47
CA CYS A 120 7.85 -6.91 1.31
C CYS A 120 8.66 -7.68 2.36
N ASN A 121 9.88 -7.25 2.66
CA ASN A 121 10.69 -7.87 3.73
C ASN A 121 9.98 -7.81 5.08
N SER A 122 9.31 -6.71 5.41
CA SER A 122 8.53 -6.61 6.65
C SER A 122 7.39 -7.62 6.68
N ILE A 123 6.65 -7.78 5.58
CA ILE A 123 5.54 -8.75 5.48
C ILE A 123 6.07 -10.18 5.65
N LEU A 124 7.20 -10.49 5.02
CA LEU A 124 7.81 -11.82 5.04
C LEU A 124 8.45 -12.20 6.38
N LYS A 125 8.65 -11.25 7.31
CA LYS A 125 9.03 -11.58 8.68
C LYS A 125 7.90 -12.29 9.42
N ASP A 126 6.66 -11.86 9.18
CA ASP A 126 5.46 -12.39 9.82
C ASP A 126 4.86 -13.57 9.03
N ASP A 127 4.84 -13.48 7.70
CA ASP A 127 4.29 -14.48 6.79
C ASP A 127 5.30 -14.83 5.70
N LYS A 128 6.18 -15.80 6.00
CA LYS A 128 7.31 -16.20 5.15
C LYS A 128 6.91 -16.82 3.80
N GLU A 129 5.67 -17.24 3.65
CA GLU A 129 5.14 -17.92 2.46
C GLU A 129 4.15 -17.06 1.68
N ASN A 130 4.08 -15.77 2.01
CA ASN A 130 3.21 -14.84 1.29
C ASN A 130 3.64 -14.67 -0.17
N ILE A 131 3.03 -15.43 -1.08
CA ILE A 131 3.37 -15.45 -2.52
C ILE A 131 3.38 -14.04 -3.13
N LYS A 132 2.42 -13.18 -2.76
CA LYS A 132 2.34 -11.81 -3.28
C LYS A 132 3.52 -10.96 -2.82
N ALA A 133 3.95 -11.07 -1.55
CA ALA A 133 5.10 -10.33 -1.05
C ALA A 133 6.41 -10.85 -1.64
N ILE A 134 6.59 -12.18 -1.77
CA ILE A 134 7.78 -12.77 -2.40
C ILE A 134 7.88 -12.31 -3.85
N PHE A 135 6.80 -12.43 -4.62
CA PHE A 135 6.82 -12.06 -6.04
C PHE A 135 7.08 -10.57 -6.26
N ARG A 136 6.46 -9.70 -5.44
CA ARG A 136 6.70 -8.25 -5.50
C ARG A 136 8.12 -7.87 -5.08
N ARG A 137 8.72 -8.61 -4.14
CA ARG A 137 10.12 -8.44 -3.76
C ARG A 137 11.06 -8.81 -4.90
N ALA A 138 10.79 -9.92 -5.60
CA ALA A 138 11.49 -10.31 -6.82
C ALA A 138 11.44 -9.20 -7.89
N GLN A 139 10.24 -8.65 -8.15
CA GLN A 139 10.08 -7.53 -9.10
C GLN A 139 10.93 -6.31 -8.70
N ALA A 140 10.93 -5.93 -7.42
CA ALA A 140 11.76 -4.84 -6.93
C ALA A 140 13.27 -5.15 -7.05
N GLN A 141 13.70 -6.37 -6.72
CA GLN A 141 15.09 -6.80 -6.82
C GLN A 141 15.60 -6.81 -8.26
N LEU A 142 14.75 -7.21 -9.23
CA LEU A 142 15.07 -7.13 -10.65
C LEU A 142 15.44 -5.70 -11.07
N HIS A 143 14.62 -4.72 -10.70
CA HIS A 143 14.87 -3.31 -11.00
C HIS A 143 16.08 -2.74 -10.26
N LEU A 144 16.38 -3.25 -9.06
CA LEU A 144 17.59 -2.93 -8.30
C LEU A 144 18.84 -3.67 -8.80
N LYS A 145 18.73 -4.51 -9.83
CA LYS A 145 19.82 -5.36 -10.38
C LYS A 145 20.35 -6.40 -9.39
N ASN A 146 19.55 -6.78 -8.40
CA ASN A 146 19.84 -7.87 -7.47
C ASN A 146 19.36 -9.21 -8.07
N PHE A 147 19.97 -9.62 -9.18
CA PHE A 147 19.47 -10.74 -9.99
C PHE A 147 19.43 -12.07 -9.24
N GLN A 148 20.46 -12.36 -8.42
CA GLN A 148 20.50 -13.61 -7.66
C GLN A 148 19.33 -13.72 -6.67
N ASP A 149 19.04 -12.64 -5.95
CA ASP A 149 17.92 -12.62 -5.01
C ASP A 149 16.58 -12.73 -5.74
N CYS A 150 16.43 -12.02 -6.87
CA CYS A 150 15.23 -12.11 -7.72
C CYS A 150 14.97 -13.55 -8.16
N MET A 151 16.00 -14.26 -8.61
CA MET A 151 15.91 -15.66 -9.03
C MET A 151 15.51 -16.58 -7.87
N ASN A 152 16.07 -16.35 -6.68
CA ASN A 152 15.71 -17.11 -5.48
C ASN A 152 14.24 -16.90 -5.10
N ASP A 153 13.76 -15.66 -5.16
CA ASP A 153 12.36 -15.32 -4.89
C ASP A 153 11.41 -15.90 -5.94
N CYS A 154 11.75 -15.83 -7.23
CA CYS A 154 10.94 -16.41 -8.30
C CYS A 154 10.87 -17.94 -8.20
N LYS A 155 11.97 -18.63 -7.85
CA LYS A 155 11.95 -20.07 -7.58
C LYS A 155 11.00 -20.41 -6.45
N LYS A 156 11.09 -19.68 -5.33
CA LYS A 156 10.20 -19.88 -4.19
C LYS A 156 8.73 -19.62 -4.53
N VAL A 157 8.43 -18.63 -5.37
CA VAL A 157 7.07 -18.40 -5.89
C VAL A 157 6.60 -19.60 -6.71
N VAL A 158 7.43 -20.17 -7.58
CA VAL A 158 7.06 -21.33 -8.40
C VAL A 158 6.91 -22.61 -7.56
N GLU A 159 7.66 -22.75 -6.47
CA GLU A 159 7.49 -23.84 -5.50
C GLU A 159 6.13 -23.76 -4.80
N LEU A 160 5.72 -22.57 -4.37
CA LEU A 160 4.45 -22.33 -3.66
C LEU A 160 3.22 -22.24 -4.59
N ASP A 161 3.41 -21.69 -5.79
CA ASP A 161 2.41 -21.50 -6.83
C ASP A 161 3.02 -21.85 -8.20
N SER A 162 2.94 -23.14 -8.52
CA SER A 162 3.46 -23.67 -9.78
C SER A 162 2.80 -23.06 -11.02
N GLN A 163 1.62 -22.45 -10.93
CA GLN A 163 0.92 -21.86 -12.08
C GLN A 163 1.27 -20.39 -12.32
N ASN A 164 2.13 -19.80 -11.48
CA ASN A 164 2.56 -18.42 -11.61
C ASN A 164 3.42 -18.20 -12.88
N LYS A 165 2.78 -17.74 -13.96
CA LYS A 165 3.42 -17.56 -15.28
C LYS A 165 4.45 -16.45 -15.25
N GLU A 166 4.18 -15.39 -14.49
CA GLU A 166 5.03 -14.22 -14.40
C GLU A 166 6.34 -14.54 -13.67
N ALA A 167 6.30 -15.27 -12.56
CA ALA A 167 7.52 -15.74 -11.87
C ALA A 167 8.33 -16.69 -12.76
N ARG A 168 7.68 -17.59 -13.49
CA ARG A 168 8.37 -18.46 -14.46
C ARG A 168 9.03 -17.68 -15.61
N ALA A 169 8.41 -16.59 -16.06
CA ALA A 169 8.96 -15.76 -17.12
C ALA A 169 10.25 -15.06 -16.68
N LEU A 170 10.37 -14.68 -15.41
CA LEU A 170 11.57 -14.06 -14.84
C LEU A 170 12.73 -15.04 -14.59
N LEU A 171 12.48 -16.35 -14.64
CA LEU A 171 13.51 -17.39 -14.46
C LEU A 171 14.20 -17.82 -15.77
N LYS A 172 13.76 -17.29 -16.92
CA LYS A 172 14.29 -17.59 -18.25
C LYS A 172 15.31 -16.55 -18.67
#